data_AF-A0A2W6AQU6-F1
#
_entry.id   AF-A0A2W6AQU6-F1
#
_cell.length_a   1.000
_cell.length_b   1.000
_cell.length_c   1.000
_cell.angle_alpha   90.00
_cell.angle_beta   90.00
_cell.angle_gamma   90.00
#
_symmetry.space_group_name_H-M   'P 1'
#
loop_
_entity.id
_entity.type
_entity.pdbx_description
1 polymer ?
#
loop_
_entity_poly.entity_id
_entity_poly.type
_entity_poly.pdbx_seq_one_letter_code
_entity_poly.pdbx_strand_id
1 'polypeptide(L)'
;MSNVTEIAGFCGSRDIRREERALPDGFIPGTLPLIVLNEEQPADRQRFTLAHEIAHLVMHRFPSPTMEDEANVFAGALLIPASDIRAHFVGRRVNLALLASLKPEWKVAMQSLLMRARSLGFVSTNQERYLWQQFSARRMRLREPPELDFPSEKPSTIGAILKLHIEALGYGMKDLEALLHMRAEEIPSFYNFDPKGGRRDGPPLQLVR
;
A
#
# COMPACT_ATOMS: atom_id res chain seq x y z
N MET A 1 -6.32 8.41 14.37
CA MET A 1 -5.81 9.79 14.15
C MET A 1 -4.76 9.65 13.08
N SER A 2 -5.24 9.83 11.87
CA SER A 2 -4.60 9.48 10.61
C SER A 2 -3.52 10.52 10.33
N ASN A 3 -2.24 10.15 10.46
CA ASN A 3 -1.15 10.94 9.91
C ASN A 3 -1.03 10.58 8.42
N VAL A 4 -1.99 11.07 7.64
CA VAL A 4 -1.91 11.12 6.18
C VAL A 4 -1.80 12.61 5.85
N THR A 5 -0.69 13.00 5.24
CA THR A 5 -0.56 14.33 4.63
C THR A 5 -1.54 14.37 3.47
N GLU A 6 -2.55 15.22 3.60
CA GLU A 6 -3.52 15.56 2.56
C GLU A 6 -2.83 15.93 1.24
N ILE A 7 -3.54 15.60 0.18
CA ILE A 7 -3.19 15.78 -1.23
C ILE A 7 -2.83 17.26 -1.49
N ALA A 8 -1.56 17.48 -1.86
CA ALA A 8 -1.14 18.70 -2.53
C ALA A 8 -0.68 18.32 -3.94
N GLY A 9 -1.45 18.74 -4.94
CA GLY A 9 -1.04 18.66 -6.34
C GLY A 9 0.31 19.34 -6.53
N PHE A 10 1.32 18.57 -6.91
CA PHE A 10 2.64 19.10 -7.24
C PHE A 10 2.57 19.79 -8.62
N CYS A 11 2.51 21.13 -8.61
CA CYS A 11 2.64 21.95 -9.81
C CYS A 11 4.12 22.26 -10.06
N GLY A 12 4.73 21.53 -10.99
CA GLY A 12 6.02 21.89 -11.58
C GLY A 12 5.86 23.09 -12.52
N SER A 13 6.16 24.28 -11.99
CA SER A 13 6.57 25.51 -12.71
C SER A 13 5.94 25.76 -14.09
N ARG A 14 4.80 26.46 -14.12
CA ARG A 14 4.53 27.63 -14.99
C ARG A 14 3.19 28.24 -14.60
N ASP A 15 3.18 29.57 -14.53
CA ASP A 15 2.07 30.46 -14.20
C ASP A 15 0.68 29.90 -14.52
N ILE A 16 -0.15 29.70 -13.48
CA ILE A 16 -1.61 29.63 -13.65
C ILE A 16 -2.27 30.41 -12.52
N ARG A 17 -2.46 31.71 -12.77
CA ARG A 17 -3.56 32.45 -12.13
C ARG A 17 -4.86 31.93 -12.71
N ARG A 18 -5.43 30.86 -12.15
CA ARG A 18 -6.86 30.60 -12.23
C ARG A 18 -7.31 29.71 -11.07
N GLU A 19 -8.32 30.25 -10.42
CA GLU A 19 -8.97 29.81 -9.20
C GLU A 19 -9.73 28.50 -9.45
N GLU A 20 -9.04 27.37 -9.39
CA GLU A 20 -9.67 26.05 -9.45
C GLU A 20 -9.83 25.51 -8.03
N ARG A 21 -11.09 25.50 -7.59
CA ARG A 21 -11.48 25.16 -6.22
C ARG A 21 -11.27 23.65 -6.02
N ALA A 22 -10.26 23.28 -5.24
CA ALA A 22 -10.04 21.88 -4.84
C ALA A 22 -11.32 21.32 -4.19
N LEU A 23 -11.74 20.13 -4.61
CA LEU A 23 -12.76 19.38 -3.89
C LEU A 23 -12.22 18.96 -2.52
N PRO A 24 -13.09 18.72 -1.52
CA PRO A 24 -12.67 18.43 -0.14
C PRO A 24 -11.73 17.23 0.01
N ASP A 25 -11.61 16.38 -1.01
CA ASP A 25 -10.70 15.23 -1.05
C ASP A 25 -9.42 15.51 -1.87
N GLY A 26 -9.09 16.78 -2.16
CA GLY A 26 -7.91 17.17 -2.95
C GLY A 26 -7.95 16.79 -4.43
N PHE A 27 -9.08 16.24 -4.92
CA PHE A 27 -9.25 15.88 -6.32
C PHE A 27 -9.44 17.12 -7.20
N ILE A 28 -8.53 17.32 -8.16
CA ILE A 28 -8.64 18.35 -9.21
C ILE A 28 -9.10 17.64 -10.50
N PRO A 29 -10.32 17.92 -11.02
CA PRO A 29 -10.80 17.34 -12.26
C PRO A 29 -9.79 17.53 -13.40
N GLY A 30 -9.43 16.44 -14.09
CA GLY A 30 -8.45 16.46 -15.19
C GLY A 30 -7.01 16.16 -14.79
N THR A 31 -6.73 15.97 -13.49
CA THR A 31 -5.43 15.49 -13.00
C THR A 31 -5.45 13.98 -12.76
N LEU A 32 -4.31 13.30 -12.95
CA LEU A 32 -4.19 11.90 -12.58
C LEU A 32 -4.28 11.77 -11.05
N PRO A 33 -5.05 10.80 -10.52
CA PRO A 33 -5.10 10.56 -9.08
C PRO A 33 -3.71 10.15 -8.58
N LEU A 34 -3.23 10.85 -7.55
CA LEU A 34 -1.96 10.59 -6.90
C LEU A 34 -2.22 10.10 -5.48
N ILE A 35 -1.68 8.92 -5.15
CA ILE A 35 -1.70 8.38 -3.78
C ILE A 35 -0.31 8.55 -3.18
N VAL A 36 -0.23 9.18 -2.01
CA VAL A 36 1.01 9.35 -1.25
C VAL A 36 0.95 8.46 -0.01
N LEU A 37 1.99 7.66 0.19
CA LEU A 37 2.12 6.78 1.34
C LEU A 37 3.28 7.24 2.23
N ASN A 38 3.13 7.09 3.54
CA ASN A 38 4.21 7.34 4.48
C ASN A 38 5.10 6.09 4.57
N GLU A 39 6.34 6.21 4.10
CA GLU A 39 7.33 5.12 4.09
C GLU A 39 7.76 4.66 5.50
N GLU A 40 7.62 5.51 6.52
CA GLU A 40 7.93 5.17 7.91
C GLU A 40 6.85 4.30 8.57
N GLN A 41 5.67 4.18 7.95
CA GLN A 41 4.63 3.31 8.47
C GLN A 41 5.01 1.84 8.30
N PRO A 42 4.60 0.97 9.23
CA PRO A 42 4.73 -0.48 9.05
C PRO A 42 4.05 -0.98 7.77
N ALA A 43 4.60 -2.03 7.15
CA ALA A 43 4.15 -2.55 5.85
C ALA A 43 2.66 -2.94 5.80
N ASP A 44 2.11 -3.45 6.89
CA ASP A 44 0.69 -3.77 7.02
C ASP A 44 -0.20 -2.51 6.97
N ARG A 45 0.26 -1.41 7.58
CA ARG A 45 -0.43 -0.11 7.53
C ARG A 45 -0.33 0.49 6.14
N GLN A 46 0.84 0.44 5.51
CA GLN A 46 1.00 0.89 4.11
C GLN A 46 0.04 0.15 3.17
N ARG A 47 -0.05 -1.19 3.27
CA ARG A 47 -1.00 -1.99 2.46
C ARG A 47 -2.45 -1.60 2.70
N PHE A 48 -2.85 -1.42 3.96
CA PHE A 48 -4.23 -1.06 4.28
C PHE A 48 -4.57 0.35 3.81
N THR A 49 -3.70 1.33 4.04
CA THR A 49 -3.85 2.71 3.55
C THR A 49 -3.99 2.71 2.03
N LEU A 50 -3.10 2.03 1.30
CA LEU A 50 -3.18 1.97 -0.16
C LEU A 50 -4.52 1.36 -0.63
N ALA A 51 -4.97 0.26 -0.02
CA ALA A 51 -6.25 -0.35 -0.36
C ALA A 51 -7.45 0.55 -0.05
N HIS A 52 -7.36 1.35 1.02
CA HIS A 52 -8.36 2.32 1.42
C HIS A 52 -8.44 3.47 0.41
N GLU A 53 -7.30 4.07 0.02
CA GLU A 53 -7.27 5.11 -1.02
C GLU A 53 -7.77 4.60 -2.38
N ILE A 54 -7.44 3.35 -2.75
CA ILE A 54 -8.00 2.71 -3.94
C ILE A 54 -9.54 2.61 -3.84
N ALA A 55 -10.07 2.32 -2.66
CA ALA A 55 -11.52 2.27 -2.45
C ALA A 55 -12.18 3.62 -2.76
N HIS A 56 -11.58 4.72 -2.32
CA HIS A 56 -12.08 6.07 -2.65
C HIS A 56 -12.13 6.30 -4.15
N LEU A 57 -11.03 5.98 -4.87
CA LEU A 57 -10.98 6.15 -6.32
C LEU A 57 -12.01 5.30 -7.07
N VAL A 58 -12.31 4.09 -6.56
CA VAL A 58 -13.23 3.15 -7.21
C VAL A 58 -14.69 3.46 -6.88
N MET A 59 -14.99 3.78 -5.63
CA MET A 59 -16.36 3.84 -5.12
C MET A 59 -16.92 5.26 -5.01
N HIS A 60 -16.08 6.27 -4.79
CA HIS A 60 -16.53 7.58 -4.36
C HIS A 60 -16.19 8.64 -5.41
N ARG A 61 -17.21 9.09 -6.14
CA ARG A 61 -17.08 10.21 -7.09
C ARG A 61 -17.39 11.57 -6.46
N PHE A 62 -18.16 11.56 -5.38
CA PHE A 62 -18.52 12.71 -4.58
C PHE A 62 -18.46 12.32 -3.10
N PRO A 63 -18.13 13.26 -2.20
CA PRO A 63 -18.11 12.99 -0.78
C PRO A 63 -19.46 12.50 -0.25
N SER A 64 -19.42 11.53 0.66
CA SER A 64 -20.59 11.04 1.36
C SER A 64 -20.29 10.86 2.86
N PRO A 65 -21.30 10.90 3.75
CA PRO A 65 -21.07 10.68 5.18
C PRO A 65 -20.53 9.29 5.53
N THR A 66 -20.68 8.30 4.63
CA THR A 66 -20.34 6.88 4.85
C THR A 66 -19.09 6.43 4.12
N MET A 67 -18.48 7.28 3.29
CA MET A 67 -17.38 6.93 2.39
C MET A 67 -16.17 6.33 3.12
N GLU A 68 -15.85 6.83 4.31
CA GLU A 68 -14.74 6.32 5.13
C GLU A 68 -14.98 4.87 5.60
N ASP A 69 -16.19 4.59 6.08
CA ASP A 69 -16.58 3.26 6.52
C ASP A 69 -16.65 2.29 5.34
N GLU A 70 -17.20 2.75 4.21
CA GLU A 70 -17.23 2.00 2.96
C GLU A 70 -15.82 1.66 2.45
N ALA A 71 -14.90 2.63 2.48
CA ALA A 71 -13.50 2.43 2.09
C ALA A 71 -12.78 1.44 3.01
N ASN A 72 -13.03 1.50 4.33
CA ASN A 72 -12.51 0.53 5.29
C ASN A 72 -13.03 -0.89 5.03
N VAL A 73 -14.33 -1.03 4.74
CA VAL A 73 -14.96 -2.31 4.40
C VAL A 73 -14.38 -2.88 3.10
N PHE A 74 -14.22 -2.04 2.08
CA PHE A 74 -13.60 -2.41 0.81
C PHE A 74 -12.16 -2.88 1.01
N ALA A 75 -11.32 -2.09 1.69
CA ALA A 75 -9.92 -2.41 1.93
C ALA A 75 -9.78 -3.75 2.69
N GLY A 76 -10.59 -3.95 3.72
CA GLY A 76 -10.64 -5.22 4.46
C GLY A 76 -11.09 -6.40 3.60
N ALA A 77 -12.03 -6.20 2.67
CA ALA A 77 -12.50 -7.25 1.78
C ALA A 77 -11.52 -7.57 0.64
N LEU A 78 -10.84 -6.56 0.10
CA LEU A 78 -9.83 -6.68 -0.93
C LEU A 78 -8.58 -7.40 -0.42
N LEU A 79 -8.09 -6.99 0.76
CA LEU A 79 -6.89 -7.58 1.36
C LEU A 79 -7.14 -8.93 2.02
N ILE A 80 -8.39 -9.18 2.46
CA ILE A 80 -8.75 -10.38 3.21
C ILE A 80 -10.02 -11.01 2.60
N PRO A 81 -9.96 -11.64 1.41
CA PRO A 81 -11.14 -12.20 0.75
C PRO A 81 -11.87 -13.22 1.63
N ALA A 82 -13.21 -13.14 1.63
CA ALA A 82 -14.04 -13.96 2.51
C ALA A 82 -13.97 -15.45 2.17
N SER A 83 -13.84 -15.79 0.88
CA SER A 83 -13.69 -17.17 0.41
C SER A 83 -12.50 -17.87 1.04
N ASP A 84 -11.42 -17.11 1.26
CA ASP A 84 -10.11 -17.66 1.58
C ASP A 84 -9.90 -17.68 3.10
N ILE A 85 -10.21 -16.57 3.79
CA ILE A 85 -9.97 -16.45 5.24
C ILE A 85 -10.90 -17.33 6.09
N ARG A 86 -12.09 -17.67 5.59
CA ARG A 86 -13.13 -18.39 6.36
C ARG A 86 -12.59 -19.70 6.96
N ALA A 87 -11.83 -20.47 6.19
CA ALA A 87 -11.28 -21.75 6.63
C ALA A 87 -10.35 -21.59 7.85
N HIS A 88 -9.71 -20.44 8.02
CA HIS A 88 -8.83 -20.17 9.16
C HIS A 88 -9.59 -19.88 10.46
N PHE A 89 -10.89 -19.56 10.40
CA PHE A 89 -11.72 -19.23 11.57
C PHE A 89 -12.72 -20.33 11.95
N VAL A 90 -13.19 -21.13 10.97
CA VAL A 90 -14.15 -22.22 11.23
C VAL A 90 -13.60 -23.20 12.26
N GLY A 91 -14.39 -23.52 13.28
CA GLY A 91 -14.02 -24.47 14.33
C GLY A 91 -12.92 -23.98 15.29
N ARG A 92 -12.48 -22.71 15.17
CA ARG A 92 -11.38 -22.16 15.97
C ARG A 92 -11.86 -20.93 16.73
N ARG A 93 -11.38 -20.78 17.96
CA ARG A 93 -11.61 -19.55 18.74
C ARG A 93 -10.69 -18.44 18.22
N VAL A 94 -11.27 -17.35 17.71
CA VAL A 94 -10.50 -16.16 17.36
C VAL A 94 -9.89 -15.54 18.62
N ASN A 95 -8.56 -15.56 18.70
CA ASN A 95 -7.78 -15.00 19.80
C ASN A 95 -6.51 -14.33 19.26
N LEU A 96 -5.77 -13.62 20.13
CA LEU A 96 -4.55 -12.93 19.70
C LEU A 96 -3.51 -13.86 19.07
N ALA A 97 -3.35 -15.09 19.57
CA ALA A 97 -2.39 -16.05 19.03
C ALA A 97 -2.74 -16.45 17.59
N LEU A 98 -4.03 -16.70 17.31
CA LEU A 98 -4.52 -16.96 15.97
C LEU A 98 -4.25 -15.77 15.04
N LEU A 99 -4.63 -14.56 15.47
CA LEU A 99 -4.43 -13.36 14.66
C LEU A 99 -2.93 -13.11 14.37
N ALA A 100 -2.07 -13.34 15.36
CA ALA A 100 -0.63 -13.24 15.21
C ALA A 100 -0.09 -14.26 14.20
N SER A 101 -0.57 -15.51 14.22
CA SER A 101 -0.15 -16.52 13.26
C SER A 101 -0.57 -16.22 11.81
N LEU A 102 -1.68 -15.51 11.62
CA LEU A 102 -2.21 -15.17 10.30
C LEU A 102 -1.56 -13.91 9.72
N LYS A 103 -1.05 -13.00 10.55
CA LYS A 103 -0.47 -11.72 10.12
C LYS A 103 0.63 -11.87 9.04
N PRO A 104 1.64 -12.76 9.19
CA PRO A 104 2.70 -12.89 8.19
C PRO A 104 2.21 -13.43 6.83
N GLU A 105 1.19 -14.30 6.85
CA GLU A 105 0.59 -14.89 5.66
C GLU A 105 -0.28 -13.88 4.91
N TRP A 106 -1.15 -13.20 5.64
CA TRP A 106 -2.12 -12.24 5.09
C TRP A 106 -1.54 -10.85 4.87
N LYS A 107 -0.36 -10.57 5.45
CA LYS A 107 0.35 -9.28 5.36
C LYS A 107 -0.52 -8.08 5.72
N VAL A 108 -1.26 -8.20 6.82
CA VAL A 108 -2.13 -7.14 7.36
C VAL A 108 -2.01 -7.06 8.88
N ALA A 109 -2.53 -5.99 9.47
CA ALA A 109 -2.55 -5.85 10.91
C ALA A 109 -3.42 -6.96 11.55
N MET A 110 -3.03 -7.45 12.73
CA MET A 110 -3.88 -8.34 13.54
C MET A 110 -5.23 -7.69 13.82
N GLN A 111 -5.26 -6.37 13.97
CA GLN A 111 -6.50 -5.60 14.13
C GLN A 111 -7.40 -5.71 12.88
N SER A 112 -6.85 -5.64 11.67
CA SER A 112 -7.61 -5.81 10.42
C SER A 112 -8.19 -7.23 10.30
N LEU A 113 -7.42 -8.26 10.71
CA LEU A 113 -7.91 -9.63 10.79
C LEU A 113 -9.05 -9.80 11.80
N LEU A 114 -8.98 -9.14 12.96
CA LEU A 114 -10.07 -9.12 13.94
C LEU A 114 -11.34 -8.49 13.34
N MET A 115 -11.21 -7.31 12.72
CA MET A 115 -12.34 -6.63 12.08
C MET A 115 -12.95 -7.48 10.97
N ARG A 116 -12.11 -8.17 10.18
CA ARG A 116 -12.60 -9.09 9.15
C ARG A 116 -13.35 -10.26 9.76
N ALA A 117 -12.80 -10.91 10.78
CA ALA A 117 -13.47 -12.00 11.48
C ALA A 117 -14.82 -11.57 12.08
N ARG A 118 -14.90 -10.34 12.60
CA ARG A 118 -16.14 -9.72 13.08
C ARG A 118 -17.16 -9.53 11.96
N SER A 119 -16.74 -8.93 10.83
CA SER A 119 -17.61 -8.70 9.67
C SER A 119 -18.20 -9.98 9.08
N LEU A 120 -17.47 -11.09 9.19
CA LEU A 120 -17.89 -12.41 8.69
C LEU A 120 -18.69 -13.24 9.72
N GLY A 121 -18.90 -12.71 10.93
CA GLY A 121 -19.69 -13.35 11.99
C GLY A 121 -18.93 -14.37 12.86
N PHE A 122 -17.61 -14.49 12.74
CA PHE A 122 -16.81 -15.42 13.56
C PHE A 122 -16.45 -14.87 14.95
N VAL A 123 -16.71 -13.58 15.18
CA VAL A 123 -16.44 -12.90 16.45
C VAL A 123 -17.72 -12.22 16.91
N SER A 124 -18.12 -12.50 18.15
CA SER A 124 -19.21 -11.78 18.81
C SER A 124 -18.74 -10.42 19.34
N THR A 125 -19.66 -9.48 19.53
CA THR A 125 -19.35 -8.14 20.11
C THR A 125 -18.62 -8.23 21.46
N ASN A 126 -18.95 -9.24 22.28
CA ASN A 126 -18.29 -9.45 23.58
C ASN A 126 -16.84 -9.91 23.42
N GLN A 127 -16.60 -10.85 22.50
CA GLN A 127 -15.26 -11.35 22.21
C GLN A 127 -14.40 -10.28 21.55
N GLU A 128 -14.96 -9.51 20.63
CA GLU A 128 -14.29 -8.37 20.00
C GLU A 128 -13.83 -7.36 21.06
N ARG A 129 -14.75 -6.93 21.94
CA ARG A 129 -14.45 -6.01 23.04
C ARG A 129 -13.33 -6.54 23.95
N TYR A 130 -13.37 -7.83 24.28
CA TYR A 130 -12.32 -8.46 25.07
C TYR A 130 -10.95 -8.44 24.35
N LEU A 131 -10.92 -8.75 23.05
CA LEU A 131 -9.69 -8.70 22.26
C LEU A 131 -9.16 -7.27 22.15
N TRP A 132 -10.02 -6.27 22.00
CA TRP A 132 -9.60 -4.86 22.03
C TRP A 132 -8.99 -4.45 23.36
N GLN A 133 -9.54 -4.89 24.49
CA GLN A 133 -8.92 -4.68 25.80
C GLN A 133 -7.53 -5.34 25.87
N GLN A 134 -7.39 -6.53 25.32
CA GLN A 134 -6.11 -7.23 25.24
C GLN A 134 -5.08 -6.52 24.35
N PHE A 135 -5.50 -5.95 23.21
CA PHE A 135 -4.65 -5.10 22.37
C PHE A 135 -4.17 -3.87 23.14
N SER A 136 -5.07 -3.19 23.85
CA SER A 136 -4.71 -2.02 24.67
C SER A 136 -3.75 -2.36 25.81
N ALA A 137 -4.05 -3.42 26.57
CA ALA A 137 -3.23 -3.83 27.71
C ALA A 137 -1.79 -4.19 27.31
N ARG A 138 -1.60 -4.74 26.10
CA ARG A 138 -0.29 -5.08 25.54
C ARG A 138 0.33 -3.96 24.70
N ARG A 139 -0.28 -2.77 24.65
CA ARG A 139 0.13 -1.63 23.82
C ARG A 139 0.23 -1.93 22.31
N MET A 140 -0.44 -2.98 21.85
CA MET A 140 -0.43 -3.44 20.46
C MET A 140 -1.37 -2.63 19.55
N ARG A 141 -2.07 -1.61 20.08
CA ARG A 141 -2.88 -0.69 19.29
C ARG A 141 -2.01 0.18 18.36
N LEU A 142 -0.89 0.65 18.88
CA LEU A 142 0.04 1.54 18.18
C LEU A 142 1.02 0.75 17.32
N ARG A 143 1.65 -0.28 17.91
CA ARG A 143 2.61 -1.13 17.22
C ARG A 143 2.42 -2.58 17.62
N GLU A 144 2.17 -3.43 16.62
CA GLU A 144 2.11 -4.88 16.79
C GLU A 144 3.53 -5.45 16.98
N PRO A 145 3.68 -6.67 17.56
CA PRO A 145 4.97 -7.27 17.86
C PRO A 145 5.92 -7.28 16.64
N PRO A 146 7.15 -6.74 16.75
CA PRO A 146 8.07 -6.64 15.62
C PRO A 146 8.47 -7.98 15.02
N GLU A 147 8.37 -9.07 15.78
CA GLU A 147 8.67 -10.43 15.30
C GLU A 147 7.70 -10.90 14.21
N LEU A 148 6.57 -10.22 14.06
CA LEU A 148 5.55 -10.48 13.03
C LEU A 148 5.65 -9.52 11.83
N ASP A 149 6.69 -8.68 11.80
CA ASP A 149 6.91 -7.76 10.70
C ASP A 149 7.31 -8.49 9.42
N PHE A 150 6.98 -7.86 8.31
CA PHE A 150 7.35 -8.29 6.97
C PHE A 150 7.80 -7.08 6.14
N PRO A 151 8.63 -7.29 5.11
CA PRO A 151 9.10 -6.19 4.27
C PRO A 151 7.96 -5.45 3.57
N SER A 152 8.08 -4.12 3.45
CA SER A 152 7.16 -3.31 2.65
C SER A 152 7.21 -3.72 1.17
N GLU A 153 6.04 -3.66 0.54
CA GLU A 153 5.92 -3.89 -0.89
C GLU A 153 6.54 -2.77 -1.70
N LYS A 154 7.17 -3.13 -2.81
CA LYS A 154 7.77 -2.18 -3.74
C LYS A 154 7.02 -2.23 -5.07
N PRO A 155 6.71 -1.07 -5.67
CA PRO A 155 6.11 -1.04 -7.00
C PRO A 155 7.06 -1.69 -8.02
N SER A 156 6.52 -2.52 -8.89
CA SER A 156 7.29 -3.27 -9.88
C SER A 156 6.76 -3.13 -11.31
N THR A 157 5.51 -2.71 -11.49
CA THR A 157 4.85 -2.64 -12.80
C THR A 157 5.61 -1.76 -13.80
N ILE A 158 5.93 -0.52 -13.42
CA ILE A 158 6.64 0.39 -14.33
C ILE A 158 8.05 -0.13 -14.63
N GLY A 159 8.80 -0.57 -13.61
CA GLY A 159 10.12 -1.18 -13.82
C GLY A 159 10.07 -2.40 -14.75
N ALA A 160 9.03 -3.24 -14.64
CA ALA A 160 8.83 -4.38 -15.54
C ALA A 160 8.48 -3.95 -16.97
N ILE A 161 7.67 -2.90 -17.14
CA ILE A 161 7.36 -2.32 -18.45
C ILE A 161 8.63 -1.76 -19.10
N LEU A 162 9.45 -1.00 -18.35
CA LEU A 162 10.72 -0.48 -18.85
C LEU A 162 11.66 -1.61 -19.27
N LYS A 163 11.76 -2.65 -18.44
CA LYS A 163 12.53 -3.85 -18.77
C LYS A 163 12.10 -4.49 -20.08
N LEU A 164 10.78 -4.65 -20.29
CA LEU A 164 10.22 -5.20 -21.52
C LEU A 164 10.59 -4.36 -22.74
N HIS A 165 10.51 -3.02 -22.65
CA HIS A 165 10.86 -2.14 -23.77
C HIS A 165 12.33 -2.29 -24.19
N ILE A 166 13.24 -2.43 -23.21
CA ILE A 166 14.67 -2.64 -23.51
C ILE A 166 14.91 -4.04 -24.08
N GLU A 167 14.45 -5.08 -23.39
CA GLU A 167 14.83 -6.46 -23.70
C GLU A 167 14.08 -7.05 -24.91
N ALA A 168 12.79 -6.74 -25.06
CA ALA A 168 11.95 -7.33 -26.09
C ALA A 168 11.73 -6.40 -27.31
N LEU A 169 11.73 -5.08 -27.09
CA LEU A 169 11.44 -4.10 -28.15
C LEU A 169 12.68 -3.36 -28.65
N GLY A 170 13.85 -3.59 -28.04
CA GLY A 170 15.13 -3.03 -28.48
C GLY A 170 15.33 -1.54 -28.18
N TYR A 171 14.57 -0.98 -27.22
CA TYR A 171 14.71 0.42 -26.84
C TYR A 171 16.02 0.65 -26.10
N GLY A 172 16.73 1.72 -26.43
CA GLY A 172 17.87 2.22 -25.68
C GLY A 172 17.45 3.20 -24.59
N MET A 173 18.37 3.52 -23.68
CA MET A 173 18.13 4.53 -22.63
C MET A 173 17.81 5.92 -23.20
N LYS A 174 18.32 6.27 -24.39
CA LYS A 174 17.98 7.52 -25.08
C LYS A 174 16.53 7.54 -25.56
N ASP A 175 16.00 6.39 -26.00
CA ASP A 175 14.61 6.28 -26.42
C ASP A 175 13.68 6.44 -25.21
N LEU A 176 14.05 5.85 -24.07
CA LEU A 176 13.32 6.01 -22.81
C LEU A 176 13.38 7.45 -22.29
N GLU A 177 14.51 8.13 -22.41
CA GLU A 177 14.64 9.55 -22.06
C GLU A 177 13.68 10.43 -22.89
N ALA A 178 13.60 10.19 -24.21
CA ALA A 178 12.68 10.90 -25.08
C ALA A 178 11.21 10.57 -24.75
N LEU A 179 10.91 9.32 -24.42
CA LEU A 179 9.55 8.86 -24.12
C LEU A 179 9.02 9.35 -22.76
N LEU A 180 9.86 9.33 -21.73
CA LEU A 180 9.47 9.67 -20.36
C LEU A 180 9.72 11.15 -20.03
N HIS A 181 10.39 11.89 -20.91
CA HIS A 181 10.85 13.26 -20.67
C HIS A 181 11.66 13.38 -19.36
N MET A 182 12.49 12.38 -19.08
CA MET A 182 13.32 12.26 -17.88
C MET A 182 14.74 11.87 -18.27
N ARG A 183 15.76 12.43 -17.61
CA ARG A 183 17.16 12.12 -17.92
C ARG A 183 17.41 10.63 -17.73
N ALA A 184 18.15 10.02 -18.66
CA ALA A 184 18.45 8.59 -18.62
C ALA A 184 19.06 8.11 -17.28
N GLU A 185 19.80 8.97 -16.59
CA GLU A 185 20.45 8.69 -15.31
C GLU A 185 19.46 8.62 -14.13
N GLU A 186 18.30 9.27 -14.23
CA GLU A 186 17.29 9.35 -13.17
C GLU A 186 16.29 8.21 -13.22
N ILE A 187 16.05 7.65 -14.41
CA ILE A 187 15.07 6.58 -14.67
C ILE A 187 15.28 5.37 -13.74
N PRO A 188 16.51 4.83 -13.56
CA PRO A 188 16.74 3.68 -12.67
C PRO A 188 16.34 3.94 -11.22
N SER A 189 16.70 5.11 -10.70
CA SER A 189 16.41 5.49 -9.31
C SER A 189 14.93 5.73 -9.10
N PHE A 190 14.29 6.47 -10.01
CA PHE A 190 12.90 6.88 -9.88
C PHE A 190 11.92 5.72 -9.99
N TYR A 191 12.16 4.78 -10.91
CA TYR A 191 11.27 3.65 -11.16
C TYR A 191 11.73 2.34 -10.50
N ASN A 192 12.74 2.40 -9.61
CA ASN A 192 13.37 1.24 -8.97
C ASN A 192 13.70 0.15 -10.01
N PHE A 193 14.34 0.59 -11.10
CA PHE A 193 14.63 -0.18 -12.30
C PHE A 193 16.14 -0.39 -12.45
N ASP A 194 16.58 -1.64 -12.69
CA ASP A 194 17.97 -1.91 -13.05
C ASP A 194 18.07 -2.18 -14.57
N PRO A 195 18.66 -1.27 -15.36
CA PRO A 195 18.86 -1.45 -16.79
C PRO A 195 19.85 -2.58 -17.14
N LYS A 196 20.62 -3.08 -16.17
CA LYS A 196 21.58 -4.17 -16.35
C LYS A 196 20.94 -5.51 -15.96
N GLY A 197 20.07 -6.03 -16.79
CA GLY A 197 19.46 -7.37 -16.63
C GLY A 197 20.42 -8.57 -16.76
N GLY A 198 21.63 -8.53 -16.19
CA GLY A 198 22.61 -9.62 -16.27
C GLY A 198 23.42 -9.81 -14.97
N ARG A 199 23.43 -11.05 -14.45
CA ARG A 199 24.21 -11.56 -13.30
C ARG A 199 25.49 -10.77 -12.97
N ARG A 200 25.63 -10.31 -11.72
CA ARG A 200 26.95 -10.13 -11.10
C ARG A 200 27.39 -11.45 -10.45
N ASP A 201 27.62 -12.48 -11.27
CA ASP A 201 28.31 -13.71 -10.83
C ASP A 201 29.83 -13.52 -10.98
N GLY A 202 30.35 -12.47 -10.37
CA GLY A 202 31.79 -12.19 -10.36
C GLY A 202 32.14 -11.50 -9.06
N PRO A 203 33.22 -11.91 -8.37
CA PRO A 203 33.64 -11.24 -7.15
C PRO A 203 33.87 -9.75 -7.45
N PRO A 204 33.55 -8.86 -6.50
CA PRO A 204 33.78 -7.43 -6.70
C PRO A 204 35.27 -7.23 -6.96
N LEU A 205 35.61 -6.66 -8.12
CA LEU A 205 36.98 -6.26 -8.43
C LEU A 205 37.41 -5.24 -7.39
N GLN A 206 38.29 -5.65 -6.49
CA GLN A 206 39.02 -4.75 -5.62
C GLN A 206 40.22 -4.22 -6.40
N LEU A 207 40.28 -2.90 -6.56
CA LEU A 207 41.48 -2.25 -7.04
C LEU A 207 42.50 -2.28 -5.88
N VAL A 208 43.42 -3.23 -5.94
CA VAL A 208 44.57 -3.24 -5.02
C VAL A 208 45.54 -2.18 -5.50
N ARG A 209 45.79 -1.18 -4.66
CA ARG A 209 46.88 -0.21 -4.84
C ARG A 209 48.05 -0.61 -3.97
#